data_AF-Q4UFB5-F1
#
_entry.id   AF-Q4UFB5-F1
#
_cell.length_a   1.000
_cell.length_b   1.000
_cell.length_c   1.000
_cell.angle_alpha   90.00
_cell.angle_beta   90.00
_cell.angle_gamma   90.00
#
_symmetry.space_group_name_H-M   'P 1'
#
loop_
_entity.id
_entity.type
_entity.pdbx_description
1 polymer ?
#
loop_
_entity_poly.entity_id
_entity_poly.type
_entity_poly.pdbx_seq_one_letter_code
_entity_poly.pdbx_strand_id
1 'polypeptide(L)'
;MLIISRIKNKAIAFHTAAKKLQQEAKSALEGTPLKKLQTAANHEMTTLVQTADGLKKEAEKLDKATDSDIVKKYLAVARYYKALADKKEFTEALTDPSSKDTVEKVTKKFDALQKSYENVLKLRVQELAKKSETLKNVADTLGTQVAELSTQATQLATAASNGSHGLKEKAADLVNAIKTDSQIVTNAIDVIKQFEAVTDKYEELTTAADSGGHKDKPAVKAVDTAYTDLNKHYDTILNVKKATTLKGEVGNGSDDKILKKAKDLYTKASLLAGAPGLSSQPEDTQKAELKKLAEALKTAVGASVAEGLQGALNQLKSATNDALIVEKALEVIKHYGLVKDAYDAVKAKETQYTTALKGTGGKDETDKYTDVTSGFLALQFCPP
;
A
#
# COMPACT_ATOMS: atom_id res chain seq x y z
N MET A 1 -12.63 -12.26 14.47
CA MET A 1 -13.09 -11.47 15.64
C MET A 1 -12.20 -11.64 16.89
N LEU A 2 -11.78 -12.85 17.28
CA LEU A 2 -10.92 -13.09 18.47
C LEU A 2 -9.57 -12.33 18.45
N ILE A 3 -8.95 -12.22 17.28
CA ILE A 3 -7.64 -11.58 17.10
C ILE A 3 -7.68 -10.07 17.43
N ILE A 4 -8.65 -9.35 16.86
CA ILE A 4 -8.83 -7.91 17.08
C ILE A 4 -9.15 -7.61 18.54
N SER A 5 -9.98 -8.44 19.19
CA SER A 5 -10.29 -8.30 20.62
C SER A 5 -9.05 -8.41 21.50
N ARG A 6 -8.11 -9.32 21.17
CA ARG A 6 -6.83 -9.44 21.90
C ARG A 6 -5.97 -8.20 21.71
N ILE A 7 -5.79 -7.72 20.47
CA ILE A 7 -5.04 -6.47 20.21
C ILE A 7 -5.68 -5.30 20.95
N LYS A 8 -7.00 -5.14 20.89
CA LYS A 8 -7.74 -4.07 21.55
C LYS A 8 -7.40 -3.98 23.04
N ASN A 9 -7.50 -5.08 23.77
CA ASN A 9 -7.23 -5.08 25.21
C ASN A 9 -5.77 -4.72 25.51
N LYS A 10 -4.82 -5.17 24.69
CA LYS A 10 -3.40 -4.83 24.85
C LYS A 10 -3.11 -3.37 24.47
N ALA A 11 -3.72 -2.86 23.42
CA ALA A 11 -3.60 -1.47 22.98
C ALA A 11 -4.15 -0.51 24.04
N ILE A 12 -5.32 -0.81 24.63
CA ILE A 12 -5.89 -0.06 25.76
C ILE A 12 -4.92 -0.06 26.93
N ALA A 13 -4.40 -1.23 27.32
CA ALA A 13 -3.49 -1.35 28.45
C ALA A 13 -2.17 -0.59 28.23
N PHE A 14 -1.63 -0.65 27.01
CA PHE A 14 -0.43 0.08 26.63
C PHE A 14 -0.65 1.59 26.62
N HIS A 15 -1.71 2.09 25.97
CA HIS A 15 -2.05 3.51 25.96
C HIS A 15 -2.21 4.06 27.38
N THR A 16 -2.92 3.34 28.26
CA THR A 16 -3.08 3.73 29.68
C THR A 16 -1.73 3.83 30.39
N ALA A 17 -0.83 2.88 30.18
CA ALA A 17 0.51 2.91 30.78
C ALA A 17 1.38 4.05 30.22
N ALA A 18 1.38 4.26 28.91
CA ALA A 18 2.11 5.34 28.25
C ALA A 18 1.62 6.72 28.72
N LYS A 19 0.30 6.91 28.82
CA LYS A 19 -0.31 8.14 29.33
C LYS A 19 0.07 8.39 30.80
N LYS A 20 0.06 7.35 31.63
CA LYS A 20 0.47 7.43 33.03
C LYS A 20 1.95 7.82 33.17
N LEU A 21 2.83 7.19 32.41
CA LEU A 21 4.25 7.55 32.36
C LEU A 21 4.42 9.04 31.98
N GLN A 22 3.74 9.52 30.94
CA GLN A 22 3.80 10.93 30.53
C GLN A 22 3.34 11.87 31.65
N GLN A 23 2.24 11.56 32.33
CA GLN A 23 1.70 12.38 33.42
C GLN A 23 2.66 12.45 34.60
N GLU A 24 3.16 11.30 35.06
CA GLU A 24 4.08 11.24 36.20
C GLU A 24 5.41 11.91 35.90
N ALA A 25 5.96 11.73 34.70
CA ALA A 25 7.19 12.38 34.28
C ALA A 25 7.04 13.92 34.20
N LYS A 26 5.86 14.41 33.81
CA LYS A 26 5.53 15.85 33.79
C LYS A 26 5.45 16.45 35.20
N SER A 27 4.93 15.70 36.19
CA SER A 27 4.80 16.14 37.58
C SER A 27 6.00 15.82 38.47
N ALA A 28 7.01 15.13 37.95
CA ALA A 28 8.17 14.71 38.72
C ALA A 28 9.01 15.91 39.20
N LEU A 29 9.58 15.79 40.40
CA LEU A 29 10.44 16.83 40.99
C LEU A 29 11.71 17.03 40.15
N GLU A 30 12.21 18.26 40.15
CA GLU A 30 13.47 18.61 39.48
C GLU A 30 14.64 17.72 39.92
N GLY A 31 15.49 17.35 38.97
CA GLY A 31 16.65 16.48 39.20
C GLY A 31 16.35 14.97 39.25
N THR A 32 15.09 14.54 39.38
CA THR A 32 14.72 13.11 39.35
C THR A 32 14.91 12.50 37.95
N PRO A 33 15.19 11.19 37.84
CA PRO A 33 15.32 10.52 36.53
C PRO A 33 14.08 10.66 35.64
N LEU A 34 12.88 10.61 36.21
CA LEU A 34 11.64 10.83 35.44
C LEU A 34 11.55 12.25 34.87
N LYS A 35 11.99 13.26 35.63
CA LYS A 35 12.00 14.64 35.16
C LYS A 35 13.04 14.87 34.05
N LYS A 36 14.20 14.22 34.17
CA LYS A 36 15.22 14.21 33.10
C LYS A 36 14.68 13.55 31.83
N LEU A 37 14.04 12.38 31.95
CA LEU A 37 13.37 11.72 30.84
C LEU A 37 12.31 12.62 30.20
N GLN A 38 11.46 13.26 31.00
CA GLN A 38 10.46 14.20 30.47
C GLN A 38 11.10 15.33 29.68
N THR A 39 12.19 15.90 30.18
CA THR A 39 12.89 17.01 29.51
C THR A 39 13.52 16.55 28.19
N ALA A 40 14.20 15.41 28.19
CA ALA A 40 14.93 14.88 27.03
C ALA A 40 14.03 14.25 25.95
N ALA A 41 12.84 13.76 26.33
CA ALA A 41 11.98 12.95 25.47
C ALA A 41 10.51 13.43 25.44
N ASN A 42 10.23 14.70 25.78
CA ASN A 42 8.86 15.24 25.85
C ASN A 42 8.06 15.00 24.55
N HIS A 43 8.73 15.20 23.40
CA HIS A 43 8.12 15.02 22.09
C HIS A 43 7.79 13.56 21.81
N GLU A 44 8.72 12.64 22.05
CA GLU A 44 8.56 11.20 21.86
C GLU A 44 7.46 10.65 22.77
N MET A 45 7.41 11.04 24.04
CA MET A 45 6.35 10.63 24.97
C MET A 45 4.98 11.12 24.51
N THR A 46 4.88 12.38 24.09
CA THR A 46 3.62 12.96 23.61
C THR A 46 3.12 12.24 22.36
N THR A 47 4.03 12.01 21.41
CA THR A 47 3.70 11.35 20.15
C THR A 47 3.40 9.85 20.36
N LEU A 48 4.07 9.19 21.31
CA LEU A 48 3.76 7.82 21.71
C LEU A 48 2.35 7.72 22.27
N VAL A 49 1.94 8.62 23.17
CA VAL A 49 0.57 8.63 23.72
C VAL A 49 -0.46 8.86 22.62
N GLN A 50 -0.24 9.82 21.73
CA GLN A 50 -1.14 10.11 20.61
C GLN A 50 -1.28 8.92 19.64
N THR A 51 -0.17 8.29 19.28
CA THR A 51 -0.18 7.11 18.39
C THR A 51 -0.79 5.89 19.07
N ALA A 52 -0.54 5.69 20.36
CA ALA A 52 -1.17 4.64 21.16
C ALA A 52 -2.68 4.83 21.29
N ASP A 53 -3.16 6.07 21.44
CA ASP A 53 -4.59 6.39 21.41
C ASP A 53 -5.19 6.14 20.01
N GLY A 54 -4.46 6.50 18.96
CA GLY A 54 -4.85 6.19 17.58
C GLY A 54 -5.02 4.68 17.34
N LEU A 55 -4.06 3.87 17.81
CA LEU A 55 -4.16 2.42 17.75
C LEU A 55 -5.33 1.89 18.58
N LYS A 56 -5.48 2.37 19.81
CA LYS A 56 -6.59 2.01 20.69
C LYS A 56 -7.93 2.25 20.01
N LYS A 57 -8.15 3.46 19.48
CA LYS A 57 -9.40 3.84 18.78
C LYS A 57 -9.66 2.97 17.57
N GLU A 58 -8.63 2.65 16.79
CA GLU A 58 -8.76 1.74 15.65
C GLU A 58 -9.20 0.34 16.12
N ALA A 59 -8.52 -0.21 17.13
CA ALA A 59 -8.85 -1.53 17.67
C ALA A 59 -10.24 -1.59 18.34
N GLU A 60 -10.76 -0.45 18.81
CA GLU A 60 -12.11 -0.31 19.34
C GLU A 60 -13.20 -0.38 18.27
N LYS A 61 -12.88 -0.17 16.99
CA LYS A 61 -13.82 -0.35 15.87
C LYS A 61 -14.16 -1.83 15.59
N LEU A 62 -13.51 -2.77 16.27
CA LEU A 62 -13.78 -4.22 16.23
C LEU A 62 -13.86 -4.78 14.79
N ASP A 63 -15.06 -5.12 14.33
CA ASP A 63 -15.35 -5.72 13.02
C ASP A 63 -15.16 -4.74 11.85
N LYS A 64 -15.07 -3.44 12.12
CA LYS A 64 -14.85 -2.40 11.12
C LYS A 64 -13.39 -2.01 10.94
N ALA A 65 -12.50 -2.43 11.83
CA ALA A 65 -11.07 -2.18 11.70
C ALA A 65 -10.47 -3.15 10.68
N THR A 66 -9.76 -2.62 9.68
CA THR A 66 -8.99 -3.50 8.78
C THR A 66 -7.70 -3.92 9.48
N ASP A 67 -7.19 -5.11 9.18
CA ASP A 67 -5.89 -5.54 9.72
C ASP A 67 -4.77 -4.60 9.29
N SER A 68 -4.84 -4.06 8.06
CA SER A 68 -3.87 -3.11 7.54
C SER A 68 -3.82 -1.83 8.39
N ASP A 69 -4.98 -1.28 8.77
CA ASP A 69 -5.03 -0.09 9.63
C ASP A 69 -4.46 -0.39 11.02
N ILE A 70 -4.82 -1.55 11.58
CA ILE A 70 -4.33 -2.02 12.88
C ILE A 70 -2.81 -2.20 12.87
N VAL A 71 -2.24 -2.82 11.82
CA VAL A 71 -0.79 -2.97 11.64
C VAL A 71 -0.13 -1.61 11.49
N LYS A 72 -0.64 -0.74 10.61
CA LYS A 72 -0.11 0.62 10.41
C LYS A 72 -0.04 1.41 11.72
N LYS A 73 -1.12 1.41 12.51
CA LYS A 73 -1.15 2.11 13.81
C LYS A 73 -0.18 1.51 14.82
N TYR A 74 -0.01 0.19 14.85
CA TYR A 74 0.97 -0.44 15.73
C TYR A 74 2.41 -0.17 15.33
N LEU A 75 2.75 -0.21 14.04
CA LEU A 75 4.10 0.12 13.61
C LEU A 75 4.48 1.55 14.02
N ALA A 76 3.52 2.49 13.98
CA ALA A 76 3.72 3.83 14.52
C ALA A 76 3.99 3.82 16.04
N VAL A 77 3.20 3.06 16.82
CA VAL A 77 3.41 2.88 18.25
C VAL A 77 4.79 2.28 18.56
N ALA A 78 5.17 1.20 17.88
CA ALA A 78 6.44 0.52 18.06
C ALA A 78 7.62 1.44 17.75
N ARG A 79 7.52 2.27 16.70
CA ARG A 79 8.51 3.29 16.37
C ARG A 79 8.71 4.27 17.51
N TYR A 80 7.65 4.91 18.00
CA TYR A 80 7.79 5.93 19.05
C TYR A 80 8.17 5.35 20.40
N TYR A 81 7.75 4.12 20.69
CA TYR A 81 8.22 3.41 21.87
C TYR A 81 9.73 3.13 21.77
N LYS A 82 10.22 2.62 20.63
CA LYS A 82 11.65 2.39 20.43
C LYS A 82 12.46 3.70 20.53
N ALA A 83 12.02 4.77 19.86
CA ALA A 83 12.68 6.07 19.94
C ALA A 83 12.74 6.62 21.37
N LEU A 84 11.73 6.34 22.19
CA LEU A 84 11.73 6.67 23.61
C LEU A 84 12.67 5.75 24.41
N ALA A 85 12.63 4.44 24.17
CA ALA A 85 13.43 3.44 24.86
C ALA A 85 14.94 3.54 24.56
N ASP A 86 15.31 4.03 23.37
CA ASP A 86 16.70 4.27 22.95
C ASP A 86 17.31 5.51 23.65
N LYS A 87 16.52 6.32 24.37
CA LYS A 87 17.04 7.46 25.16
C LYS A 87 17.80 6.94 26.37
N LYS A 88 18.96 7.54 26.64
CA LYS A 88 19.75 7.22 27.84
C LYS A 88 18.94 7.43 29.11
N GLU A 89 18.16 8.52 29.18
CA GLU A 89 17.33 8.89 30.31
C GLU A 89 16.20 7.87 30.57
N PHE A 90 15.76 7.14 29.54
CA PHE A 90 14.78 6.07 29.71
C PHE A 90 15.40 4.89 30.45
N THR A 91 16.62 4.50 30.07
CA THR A 91 17.40 3.48 30.77
C THR A 91 17.71 3.90 32.21
N GLU A 92 18.15 5.14 32.42
CA GLU A 92 18.40 5.68 33.76
C GLU A 92 17.14 5.61 34.64
N ALA A 93 15.99 6.07 34.13
CA ALA A 93 14.72 6.00 34.85
C ALA A 93 14.22 4.56 35.08
N LEU A 94 14.55 3.61 34.20
CA LEU A 94 14.24 2.20 34.39
C LEU A 94 15.07 1.55 35.50
N THR A 95 16.30 2.01 35.71
CA THR A 95 17.20 1.49 36.75
C THR A 95 17.01 2.13 38.13
N ASP A 96 16.47 3.36 38.18
CA ASP A 96 16.28 4.09 39.42
C ASP A 96 15.04 3.61 40.21
N PRO A 97 15.15 3.28 41.51
CA PRO A 97 14.04 2.76 42.30
C PRO A 97 12.80 3.68 42.37
N SER A 98 12.97 5.01 42.30
CA SER A 98 11.86 5.96 42.39
C SER A 98 10.99 6.02 41.13
N SER A 99 11.53 5.58 39.98
CA SER A 99 10.87 5.64 38.68
C SER A 99 10.68 4.29 37.99
N LYS A 100 11.41 3.27 38.43
CA LYS A 100 11.43 1.93 37.83
C LYS A 100 10.03 1.36 37.60
N ASP A 101 9.17 1.40 38.61
CA ASP A 101 7.81 0.86 38.54
C ASP A 101 6.99 1.44 37.38
N THR A 102 7.15 2.74 37.09
CA THR A 102 6.39 3.43 36.06
C THR A 102 6.92 3.11 34.68
N VAL A 103 8.25 3.14 34.50
CA VAL A 103 8.90 2.80 33.23
C VAL A 103 8.72 1.31 32.91
N GLU A 104 8.92 0.42 33.89
CA GLU A 104 8.75 -1.02 33.73
C GLU A 104 7.31 -1.41 33.37
N LYS A 105 6.31 -0.68 33.90
CA LYS A 105 4.90 -0.89 33.51
C LYS A 105 4.68 -0.60 32.03
N VAL A 106 5.18 0.51 31.48
CA VAL A 106 5.02 0.79 30.05
C VAL A 106 5.76 -0.25 29.20
N THR A 107 6.97 -0.66 29.61
CA THR A 107 7.76 -1.70 28.93
C THR A 107 7.00 -3.02 28.87
N LYS A 108 6.52 -3.53 30.02
CA LYS A 108 5.77 -4.78 30.07
C LYS A 108 4.48 -4.73 29.25
N LYS A 109 3.79 -3.59 29.20
CA LYS A 109 2.58 -3.45 28.37
C LYS A 109 2.92 -3.37 26.88
N PHE A 110 4.03 -2.73 26.52
CA PHE A 110 4.52 -2.71 25.16
C PHE A 110 4.89 -4.12 24.68
N ASP A 111 5.69 -4.86 25.46
CA ASP A 111 6.08 -6.23 25.13
C ASP A 111 4.87 -7.15 24.94
N ALA A 112 3.85 -6.99 25.80
CA ALA A 112 2.60 -7.74 25.68
C ALA A 112 1.79 -7.35 24.43
N LEU A 113 1.82 -6.08 24.03
CA LEU A 113 1.22 -5.60 22.79
C LEU A 113 1.96 -6.14 21.58
N GLN A 114 3.29 -6.04 21.56
CA GLN A 114 4.17 -6.55 20.52
C GLN A 114 3.96 -8.05 20.29
N LYS A 115 4.01 -8.87 21.34
CA LYS A 115 3.74 -10.31 21.26
C LYS A 115 2.35 -10.62 20.72
N SER A 116 1.35 -9.79 21.05
CA SER A 116 0.01 -9.95 20.48
C SER A 116 0.02 -9.72 18.97
N TYR A 117 0.75 -8.69 18.50
CA TYR A 117 0.90 -8.38 17.08
C TYR A 117 1.68 -9.46 16.32
N GLU A 118 2.79 -9.93 16.85
CA GLU A 118 3.56 -11.03 16.26
C GLU A 118 2.69 -12.28 16.08
N ASN A 119 1.84 -12.60 17.06
CA ASN A 119 0.89 -13.70 16.95
C ASN A 119 -0.17 -13.46 15.87
N VAL A 120 -0.60 -12.21 15.66
CA VAL A 120 -1.51 -11.86 14.55
C VAL A 120 -0.83 -12.08 13.21
N LEU A 121 0.39 -11.59 13.04
CA LEU A 121 1.17 -11.79 11.83
C LEU A 121 1.38 -13.28 11.56
N LYS A 122 1.73 -14.08 12.57
CA LYS A 122 1.83 -15.54 12.46
C LYS A 122 0.53 -16.15 11.93
N LEU A 123 -0.61 -15.82 12.54
CA LEU A 123 -1.92 -16.34 12.11
C LEU A 123 -2.26 -15.93 10.67
N ARG A 124 -1.95 -14.69 10.27
CA ARG A 124 -2.17 -14.22 8.90
C ARG A 124 -1.27 -14.93 7.90
N VAL A 125 0.01 -15.14 8.20
CA VAL A 125 0.91 -15.90 7.33
C VAL A 125 0.48 -17.38 7.26
N GLN A 126 -0.03 -17.97 8.35
CA GLN A 126 -0.63 -19.32 8.31
C GLN A 126 -1.87 -19.38 7.42
N GLU A 127 -2.73 -18.34 7.48
CA GLU A 127 -3.90 -18.23 6.62
C GLU A 127 -3.51 -18.04 5.15
N LEU A 128 -2.41 -17.33 4.86
CA LEU A 128 -1.81 -17.25 3.53
C LEU A 128 -1.40 -18.63 3.02
N ALA A 129 -0.71 -19.42 3.85
CA ALA A 129 -0.31 -20.78 3.50
C ALA A 129 -1.53 -21.67 3.17
N LYS A 130 -2.59 -21.58 3.98
CA LYS A 130 -3.84 -22.33 3.76
C LYS A 130 -4.56 -21.91 2.47
N LYS A 131 -4.63 -20.60 2.19
CA LYS A 131 -5.20 -20.09 0.93
C LYS A 131 -4.37 -20.53 -0.27
N SER A 132 -3.05 -20.58 -0.13
CA SER A 132 -2.16 -21.07 -1.19
C SER A 132 -2.39 -22.56 -1.47
N GLU A 133 -2.55 -23.37 -0.43
CA GLU A 133 -2.94 -24.77 -0.57
C GLU A 133 -4.32 -24.94 -1.24
N THR A 134 -5.27 -24.06 -0.90
CA THR A 134 -6.58 -24.03 -1.55
C THR A 134 -6.45 -23.75 -3.05
N LEU A 135 -5.65 -22.73 -3.43
CA LEU A 135 -5.35 -22.41 -4.82
C LEU A 135 -4.73 -23.60 -5.56
N LYS A 136 -3.75 -24.28 -4.94
CA LYS A 136 -3.14 -25.50 -5.49
C LYS A 136 -4.18 -26.56 -5.80
N ASN A 137 -5.08 -26.85 -4.85
CA ASN A 137 -6.08 -27.91 -5.02
C ASN A 137 -7.11 -27.59 -6.13
N VAL A 138 -7.54 -26.33 -6.25
CA VAL A 138 -8.45 -25.93 -7.34
C VAL A 138 -7.76 -25.92 -8.70
N ALA A 139 -6.48 -25.54 -8.75
CA ALA A 139 -5.69 -25.61 -9.97
C ALA A 139 -5.49 -27.07 -10.43
N ASP A 140 -5.13 -27.99 -9.53
CA ASP A 140 -5.07 -29.43 -9.87
C ASP A 140 -6.39 -29.96 -10.41
N THR A 141 -7.50 -29.54 -9.81
CA THR A 141 -8.85 -29.93 -10.26
C THR A 141 -9.13 -29.41 -11.67
N LEU A 142 -8.81 -28.14 -11.96
CA LEU A 142 -8.94 -27.58 -13.29
C LEU A 142 -8.18 -28.40 -14.33
N GLY A 143 -6.95 -28.82 -14.02
CA GLY A 143 -6.12 -29.58 -14.96
C GLY A 143 -6.69 -30.94 -15.36
N THR A 144 -7.59 -31.50 -14.55
CA THR A 144 -8.32 -32.75 -14.88
C THR A 144 -9.66 -32.51 -15.58
N GLN A 145 -10.27 -31.34 -15.42
CA GLN A 145 -11.58 -30.99 -16.00
C GLN A 145 -11.49 -30.27 -17.34
N VAL A 146 -10.38 -29.58 -17.61
CA VAL A 146 -10.12 -28.85 -18.86
C VAL A 146 -8.73 -29.23 -19.34
N ALA A 147 -8.65 -30.29 -20.15
CA ALA A 147 -7.40 -30.89 -20.58
C ALA A 147 -6.48 -29.88 -21.28
N GLU A 148 -7.05 -28.93 -22.02
CA GLU A 148 -6.35 -27.86 -22.73
C GLU A 148 -5.62 -26.88 -21.78
N LEU A 149 -6.04 -26.79 -20.51
CA LEU A 149 -5.42 -25.94 -19.49
C LEU A 149 -4.55 -26.72 -18.49
N SER A 150 -4.38 -28.03 -18.69
CA SER A 150 -3.69 -28.92 -17.74
C SER A 150 -2.26 -28.45 -17.40
N THR A 151 -1.49 -28.00 -18.39
CA THR A 151 -0.11 -27.56 -18.19
C THR A 151 -0.04 -26.31 -17.30
N GLN A 152 -0.80 -25.26 -17.65
CA GLN A 152 -0.84 -24.01 -16.90
C GLN A 152 -1.41 -24.23 -15.49
N ALA A 153 -2.42 -25.10 -15.37
CA ALA A 153 -2.99 -25.49 -14.09
C ALA A 153 -1.95 -26.17 -13.18
N THR A 154 -1.15 -27.10 -13.70
CA THR A 154 -0.05 -27.73 -12.94
C THR A 154 1.04 -26.72 -12.54
N GLN A 155 1.38 -25.77 -13.40
CA GLN A 155 2.36 -24.72 -13.09
C GLN A 155 1.86 -23.82 -11.95
N LEU A 156 0.60 -23.39 -11.99
CA LEU A 156 -0.02 -22.61 -10.92
C LEU A 156 -0.08 -23.42 -9.61
N ALA A 157 -0.49 -24.69 -9.68
CA ALA A 157 -0.53 -25.59 -8.53
C ALA A 157 0.84 -25.71 -7.86
N THR A 158 1.90 -25.89 -8.67
CA THR A 158 3.29 -25.99 -8.23
C THR A 158 3.77 -24.70 -7.56
N ALA A 159 3.48 -23.54 -8.17
CA ALA A 159 3.86 -22.25 -7.60
C ALA A 159 3.16 -22.02 -6.24
N ALA A 160 1.91 -22.46 -6.11
CA ALA A 160 1.13 -22.31 -4.89
C ALA A 160 1.56 -23.28 -3.77
N SER A 161 1.89 -24.53 -4.09
CA SER A 161 2.48 -25.50 -3.14
C SER A 161 3.24 -26.59 -3.88
N ASN A 162 4.53 -26.77 -3.54
CA ASN A 162 5.38 -27.81 -4.14
C ASN A 162 6.48 -28.26 -3.18
N GLY A 163 6.10 -28.92 -2.08
CA GLY A 163 7.02 -29.62 -1.17
C GLY A 163 7.89 -28.70 -0.31
N SER A 164 8.79 -27.93 -0.92
CA SER A 164 9.72 -26.98 -0.29
C SER A 164 9.79 -25.61 -0.99
N HIS A 165 9.22 -25.48 -2.20
CA HIS A 165 9.40 -24.30 -3.05
C HIS A 165 8.15 -23.46 -3.24
N GLY A 166 6.95 -23.99 -2.98
CA GLY A 166 5.72 -23.24 -3.20
C GLY A 166 5.42 -22.20 -2.12
N LEU A 167 4.46 -21.32 -2.40
CA LEU A 167 4.11 -20.21 -1.51
C LEU A 167 3.63 -20.70 -0.14
N LYS A 168 2.91 -21.83 -0.09
CA LYS A 168 2.51 -22.49 1.16
C LYS A 168 3.71 -22.75 2.06
N GLU A 169 4.77 -23.32 1.49
CA GLU A 169 5.96 -23.70 2.23
C GLU A 169 6.74 -22.47 2.72
N LYS A 170 6.93 -21.47 1.85
CA LYS A 170 7.59 -20.21 2.23
C LYS A 170 6.83 -19.46 3.33
N ALA A 171 5.51 -19.48 3.27
CA ALA A 171 4.69 -18.92 4.34
C ALA A 171 4.87 -19.69 5.65
N ALA A 172 4.96 -21.02 5.63
CA ALA A 172 5.25 -21.82 6.81
C ALA A 172 6.65 -21.54 7.39
N ASP A 173 7.66 -21.39 6.54
CA ASP A 173 9.02 -21.02 6.95
C ASP A 173 9.04 -19.64 7.64
N LEU A 174 8.33 -18.66 7.07
CA LEU A 174 8.16 -17.35 7.70
C LEU A 174 7.48 -17.43 9.06
N VAL A 175 6.44 -18.26 9.22
CA VAL A 175 5.80 -18.47 10.53
C VAL A 175 6.80 -19.00 11.55
N ASN A 176 7.68 -19.92 11.15
CA ASN A 176 8.72 -20.46 12.02
C ASN A 176 9.79 -19.41 12.35
N ALA A 177 10.22 -18.61 11.37
CA ALA A 177 11.12 -17.48 11.56
C ALA A 177 10.59 -16.47 12.59
N ILE A 178 9.30 -16.11 12.54
CA ILE A 178 8.68 -15.21 13.53
C ILE A 178 8.60 -15.88 14.92
N LYS A 179 8.57 -17.22 15.01
CA LYS A 179 8.62 -17.90 16.32
C LYS A 179 10.00 -17.87 16.95
N THR A 180 11.06 -17.96 16.14
CA THR A 180 12.45 -18.05 16.59
C THR A 180 13.18 -16.70 16.60
N ASP A 181 12.53 -15.63 16.13
CA ASP A 181 13.12 -14.30 15.94
C ASP A 181 14.40 -14.33 15.09
N SER A 182 14.40 -15.19 14.06
CA SER A 182 15.57 -15.44 13.21
C SER A 182 15.17 -15.48 11.74
N GLN A 183 15.97 -14.85 10.88
CA GLN A 183 15.78 -14.83 9.42
C GLN A 183 14.41 -14.33 8.95
N ILE A 184 13.70 -13.51 9.76
CA ILE A 184 12.36 -13.00 9.42
C ILE A 184 12.37 -12.26 8.08
N VAL A 185 13.35 -11.38 7.88
CA VAL A 185 13.46 -10.55 6.66
C VAL A 185 13.68 -11.42 5.42
N THR A 186 14.61 -12.38 5.48
CA THR A 186 14.90 -13.30 4.37
C THR A 186 13.67 -14.14 4.01
N ASN A 187 13.03 -14.77 5.01
CA ASN A 187 11.84 -15.58 4.77
C ASN A 187 10.66 -14.75 4.25
N ALA A 188 10.51 -13.50 4.70
CA ALA A 188 9.52 -12.60 4.14
C ALA A 188 9.81 -12.31 2.66
N ILE A 189 11.07 -12.02 2.31
CA ILE A 189 11.49 -11.82 0.92
C ILE A 189 11.13 -13.05 0.05
N ASP A 190 11.33 -14.25 0.56
CA ASP A 190 11.01 -15.49 -0.14
C ASP A 190 9.51 -15.68 -0.34
N VAL A 191 8.69 -15.38 0.67
CA VAL A 191 7.21 -15.36 0.54
C VAL A 191 6.77 -14.42 -0.58
N ILE A 192 7.40 -13.25 -0.68
CA ILE A 192 7.05 -12.25 -1.70
C ILE A 192 7.39 -12.77 -3.11
N LYS A 193 8.63 -13.22 -3.31
CA LYS A 193 9.07 -13.77 -4.60
C LYS A 193 8.19 -14.92 -5.04
N GLN A 194 7.82 -15.79 -4.11
CA GLN A 194 7.01 -16.96 -4.43
C GLN A 194 5.55 -16.58 -4.72
N PHE A 195 5.03 -15.52 -4.09
CA PHE A 195 3.71 -14.99 -4.45
C PHE A 195 3.70 -14.33 -5.84
N GLU A 196 4.78 -13.61 -6.21
CA GLU A 196 4.96 -13.07 -7.56
C GLU A 196 4.94 -14.21 -8.58
N ALA A 197 5.65 -15.32 -8.33
CA ALA A 197 5.59 -16.50 -9.18
C ALA A 197 4.18 -17.12 -9.30
N VAL A 198 3.38 -17.12 -8.22
CA VAL A 198 1.96 -17.55 -8.27
C VAL A 198 1.14 -16.62 -9.16
N THR A 199 1.39 -15.31 -9.09
CA THR A 199 0.71 -14.30 -9.91
C THR A 199 1.03 -14.51 -11.38
N ASP A 200 2.30 -14.63 -11.75
CA ASP A 200 2.72 -14.88 -13.14
C ASP A 200 2.04 -16.14 -13.71
N LYS A 201 2.01 -17.24 -12.94
CA LYS A 201 1.36 -18.49 -13.39
C LYS A 201 -0.16 -18.40 -13.48
N TYR A 202 -0.80 -17.58 -12.66
CA TYR A 202 -2.22 -17.30 -12.78
C TYR A 202 -2.52 -16.43 -14.03
N GLU A 203 -1.69 -15.44 -14.34
CA GLU A 203 -1.83 -14.62 -15.56
C GLU A 203 -1.62 -15.44 -16.84
N GLU A 204 -0.65 -16.36 -16.85
CA GLU A 204 -0.46 -17.32 -17.95
C GLU A 204 -1.70 -18.21 -18.14
N LEU A 205 -2.26 -18.74 -17.05
CA LEU A 205 -3.47 -19.57 -17.07
C LEU A 205 -4.69 -18.81 -17.57
N THR A 206 -4.93 -17.60 -17.08
CA THR A 206 -6.09 -16.79 -17.48
C THR A 206 -6.00 -16.36 -18.94
N THR A 207 -4.82 -16.02 -19.43
CA THR A 207 -4.56 -15.73 -20.85
C THR A 207 -4.88 -16.94 -21.73
N ALA A 208 -4.43 -18.14 -21.33
CA ALA A 208 -4.72 -19.38 -22.04
C ALA A 208 -6.23 -19.72 -22.00
N ALA A 209 -6.88 -19.52 -20.86
CA ALA A 209 -8.31 -19.74 -20.70
C ALA A 209 -9.16 -18.78 -21.55
N ASP A 210 -8.74 -17.52 -21.69
CA ASP A 210 -9.43 -16.55 -22.55
C ASP A 210 -9.29 -16.95 -24.03
N SER A 211 -8.05 -17.21 -24.46
CA SER A 211 -7.73 -17.61 -25.84
C SER A 211 -8.43 -18.91 -26.26
N GLY A 212 -8.61 -19.85 -25.33
CA GLY A 212 -9.32 -21.12 -25.56
C GLY A 212 -10.85 -21.04 -25.40
N GLY A 213 -11.43 -19.87 -25.10
CA GLY A 213 -12.86 -19.74 -24.86
C GLY A 213 -13.34 -20.51 -23.63
N HIS A 214 -12.51 -20.59 -22.59
CA HIS A 214 -12.76 -21.33 -21.35
C HIS A 214 -13.02 -20.43 -20.14
N LYS A 215 -12.89 -19.10 -20.28
CA LYS A 215 -13.05 -18.12 -19.21
C LYS A 215 -14.35 -18.26 -18.41
N ASP A 216 -15.43 -18.70 -19.06
CA ASP A 216 -16.73 -18.89 -18.42
C ASP A 216 -16.95 -20.26 -17.78
N LYS A 217 -16.01 -21.21 -17.96
CA LYS A 217 -16.12 -22.55 -17.35
C LYS A 217 -16.08 -22.44 -15.81
N PRO A 218 -16.95 -23.16 -15.09
CA PRO A 218 -16.98 -23.11 -13.62
C PRO A 218 -15.63 -23.39 -12.94
N ALA A 219 -14.84 -24.32 -13.50
CA ALA A 219 -13.51 -24.65 -12.98
C ALA A 219 -12.52 -23.47 -13.05
N VAL A 220 -12.57 -22.67 -14.12
CA VAL A 220 -11.72 -21.48 -14.27
C VAL A 220 -12.15 -20.39 -13.28
N LYS A 221 -13.46 -20.17 -13.11
CA LYS A 221 -14.00 -19.24 -12.09
C LYS A 221 -13.63 -19.63 -10.66
N ALA A 222 -13.53 -20.93 -10.38
CA ALA A 222 -13.08 -21.42 -9.07
C ALA A 222 -11.61 -21.09 -8.80
N VAL A 223 -10.74 -21.22 -9.81
CA VAL A 223 -9.33 -20.78 -9.73
C VAL A 223 -9.25 -19.27 -9.54
N ASP A 224 -10.01 -18.50 -10.31
CA ASP A 224 -10.10 -17.04 -10.19
C ASP A 224 -10.51 -16.57 -8.79
N THR A 225 -11.54 -17.19 -8.23
CA THR A 225 -12.01 -16.91 -6.87
C THR A 225 -10.93 -17.22 -5.84
N ALA A 226 -10.27 -18.39 -5.95
CA ALA A 226 -9.22 -18.80 -5.01
C ALA A 226 -7.99 -17.91 -5.10
N TYR A 227 -7.58 -17.50 -6.30
CA TYR A 227 -6.47 -16.56 -6.51
C TYR A 227 -6.82 -15.18 -5.95
N THR A 228 -8.01 -14.65 -6.24
CA THR A 228 -8.47 -13.36 -5.69
C THR A 228 -8.48 -13.36 -4.17
N ASP A 229 -8.95 -14.46 -3.56
CA ASP A 229 -8.95 -14.64 -2.11
C ASP A 229 -7.55 -14.73 -1.51
N LEU A 230 -6.62 -15.37 -2.21
CA LEU A 230 -5.21 -15.45 -1.83
C LEU A 230 -4.54 -14.08 -1.95
N ASN A 231 -4.72 -13.39 -3.08
CA ASN A 231 -4.15 -12.08 -3.37
C ASN A 231 -4.62 -11.02 -2.39
N LYS A 232 -5.94 -10.95 -2.14
CA LYS A 232 -6.51 -10.06 -1.13
C LYS A 232 -5.87 -10.29 0.24
N HIS A 233 -5.65 -11.54 0.62
CA HIS A 233 -5.03 -11.89 1.89
C HIS A 233 -3.55 -11.51 1.94
N TYR A 234 -2.81 -11.79 0.87
CA TYR A 234 -1.40 -11.39 0.71
C TYR A 234 -1.22 -9.87 0.80
N ASP A 235 -2.08 -9.09 0.15
CA ASP A 235 -2.05 -7.63 0.21
C ASP A 235 -2.23 -7.10 1.64
N THR A 236 -3.02 -7.78 2.48
CA THR A 236 -3.12 -7.39 3.90
C THR A 236 -1.81 -7.60 4.69
N ILE A 237 -0.93 -8.51 4.24
CA ILE A 237 0.33 -8.85 4.92
C ILE A 237 1.48 -7.97 4.42
N LEU A 238 1.53 -7.64 3.13
CA LEU A 238 2.76 -7.20 2.46
C LEU A 238 2.79 -5.78 1.91
N ASN A 239 1.83 -4.96 2.34
CA ASN A 239 1.85 -3.52 2.10
C ASN A 239 3.21 -2.87 2.45
N VAL A 240 3.96 -3.39 3.43
CA VAL A 240 5.29 -2.87 3.81
C VAL A 240 6.33 -3.00 2.70
N LYS A 241 6.59 -4.20 2.18
CA LYS A 241 7.63 -4.35 1.14
C LYS A 241 7.20 -3.70 -0.17
N LYS A 242 5.94 -3.85 -0.59
CA LYS A 242 5.41 -3.17 -1.79
C LYS A 242 5.62 -1.66 -1.68
N ALA A 243 5.36 -1.09 -0.51
CA ALA A 243 5.60 0.31 -0.25
C ALA A 243 7.09 0.70 -0.27
N THR A 244 7.98 -0.15 0.27
CA THR A 244 9.43 0.09 0.22
C THR A 244 9.99 0.00 -1.20
N THR A 245 9.55 -0.99 -1.98
CA THR A 245 9.88 -1.09 -3.42
C THR A 245 9.37 0.12 -4.17
N LEU A 246 8.09 0.49 -3.98
CA LEU A 246 7.51 1.68 -4.59
C LEU A 246 8.31 2.93 -4.24
N LYS A 247 8.71 3.10 -2.98
CA LYS A 247 9.59 4.19 -2.55
C LYS A 247 10.92 4.20 -3.32
N GLY A 248 11.53 3.03 -3.52
CA GLY A 248 12.73 2.87 -4.35
C GLY A 248 12.52 3.31 -5.80
N GLU A 249 11.33 3.04 -6.35
CA GLU A 249 10.92 3.42 -7.71
C GLU A 249 10.40 4.85 -7.86
N VAL A 250 10.18 5.58 -6.77
CA VAL A 250 9.84 7.01 -6.84
C VAL A 250 10.96 7.80 -7.54
N GLY A 251 12.22 7.49 -7.22
CA GLY A 251 13.39 8.21 -7.75
C GLY A 251 13.55 9.62 -7.17
N ASN A 252 14.35 10.43 -7.84
CA ASN A 252 14.59 11.82 -7.46
C ASN A 252 13.89 12.85 -8.37
N GLY A 253 13.22 12.37 -9.42
CA GLY A 253 12.50 13.21 -10.38
C GLY A 253 13.39 13.88 -11.42
N SER A 254 14.63 13.39 -11.55
CA SER A 254 15.55 13.62 -12.67
C SER A 254 15.95 12.31 -13.36
N ASP A 255 15.88 11.19 -12.64
CA ASP A 255 15.95 9.82 -13.14
C ASP A 255 14.66 9.40 -13.87
N ASP A 256 14.71 8.39 -14.74
CA ASP A 256 13.56 7.88 -15.52
C ASP A 256 12.52 7.09 -14.69
N LYS A 257 12.44 7.43 -13.41
CA LYS A 257 11.58 6.83 -12.40
C LYS A 257 10.23 7.54 -12.28
N ILE A 258 9.37 7.03 -11.39
CA ILE A 258 7.95 7.40 -11.32
C ILE A 258 7.78 8.92 -11.13
N LEU A 259 8.60 9.58 -10.30
CA LEU A 259 8.46 11.02 -10.06
C LEU A 259 8.75 11.87 -11.30
N LYS A 260 9.69 11.47 -12.18
CA LYS A 260 9.94 12.19 -13.44
C LYS A 260 8.77 12.02 -14.39
N LYS A 261 8.28 10.78 -14.56
CA LYS A 261 7.11 10.50 -15.39
C LYS A 261 5.88 11.31 -14.95
N ALA A 262 5.66 11.45 -13.65
CA ALA A 262 4.60 12.30 -13.11
C ALA A 262 4.79 13.79 -13.47
N LYS A 263 6.02 14.33 -13.40
CA LYS A 263 6.33 15.70 -13.84
C LYS A 263 6.11 15.90 -15.34
N ASP A 264 6.51 14.92 -16.15
CA ASP A 264 6.33 14.97 -17.61
C ASP A 264 4.84 14.95 -17.96
N LEU A 265 4.06 14.08 -17.32
CA LEU A 265 2.61 14.03 -17.49
C LEU A 265 1.93 15.34 -17.06
N TYR A 266 2.34 15.94 -15.94
CA TYR A 266 1.84 17.26 -15.52
C TYR A 266 2.12 18.33 -16.57
N THR A 267 3.35 18.36 -17.10
CA THR A 267 3.76 19.33 -18.12
C THR A 267 2.89 19.19 -19.37
N LYS A 268 2.69 17.96 -19.85
CA LYS A 268 1.85 17.66 -21.01
C LYS A 268 0.37 18.00 -20.76
N ALA A 269 -0.17 17.64 -19.60
CA ALA A 269 -1.54 17.98 -19.24
C ALA A 269 -1.74 19.51 -19.13
N SER A 270 -0.74 20.23 -18.62
CA SER A 270 -0.74 21.69 -18.55
C SER A 270 -0.71 22.34 -19.93
N LEU A 271 0.13 21.83 -20.83
CA LEU A 271 0.19 22.28 -22.23
C LEU A 271 -1.13 22.04 -22.95
N LEU A 272 -1.75 20.86 -22.78
CA LEU A 272 -3.05 20.57 -23.36
C LEU A 272 -4.12 21.52 -22.81
N ALA A 273 -4.23 21.68 -21.49
CA ALA A 273 -5.21 22.56 -20.86
C ALA A 273 -5.04 24.04 -21.27
N GLY A 274 -3.81 24.47 -21.55
CA GLY A 274 -3.46 25.82 -21.98
C GLY A 274 -3.44 26.02 -23.50
N ALA A 275 -3.73 25.00 -24.31
CA ALA A 275 -3.64 25.10 -25.75
C ALA A 275 -4.58 26.21 -26.28
N PRO A 276 -4.10 27.13 -27.14
CA PRO A 276 -4.92 28.22 -27.68
C PRO A 276 -6.21 27.73 -28.34
N GLY A 277 -6.15 26.59 -29.02
CA GLY A 277 -7.31 25.96 -29.66
C GLY A 277 -8.42 25.50 -28.69
N LEU A 278 -8.14 25.41 -27.37
CA LEU A 278 -9.11 25.12 -26.32
C LEU A 278 -9.65 26.39 -25.62
N SER A 279 -9.14 27.57 -25.97
CA SER A 279 -9.47 28.84 -25.31
C SER A 279 -10.64 29.59 -25.95
N SER A 280 -11.17 29.12 -27.08
CA SER A 280 -12.11 29.88 -27.91
C SER A 280 -13.59 29.66 -27.55
N GLN A 281 -14.24 30.75 -27.14
CA GLN A 281 -15.69 31.05 -27.04
C GLN A 281 -16.57 30.10 -26.19
N PRO A 282 -17.39 30.63 -25.26
CA PRO A 282 -18.23 29.83 -24.34
C PRO A 282 -19.30 28.96 -25.03
N GLU A 283 -19.50 29.11 -26.35
CA GLU A 283 -20.51 28.36 -27.11
C GLU A 283 -20.00 27.03 -27.68
N ASP A 284 -18.68 26.80 -27.75
CA ASP A 284 -18.13 25.50 -28.17
C ASP A 284 -18.03 24.54 -26.98
N THR A 285 -19.14 23.85 -26.73
CA THR A 285 -19.31 22.93 -25.59
C THR A 285 -18.28 21.80 -25.57
N GLN A 286 -17.80 21.35 -26.73
CA GLN A 286 -16.84 20.25 -26.81
C GLN A 286 -15.44 20.71 -26.40
N LYS A 287 -14.98 21.86 -26.92
CA LYS A 287 -13.66 22.43 -26.56
C LYS A 287 -13.60 22.76 -25.07
N ALA A 288 -14.67 23.31 -24.52
CA ALA A 288 -14.81 23.59 -23.10
C ALA A 288 -14.73 22.31 -22.25
N GLU A 289 -15.38 21.23 -22.68
CA GLU A 289 -15.33 19.93 -22.00
C GLU A 289 -13.91 19.35 -21.99
N LEU A 290 -13.21 19.36 -23.13
CA LEU A 290 -11.84 18.87 -23.20
C LEU A 290 -10.88 19.67 -22.32
N LYS A 291 -11.02 21.00 -22.32
CA LYS A 291 -10.25 21.86 -21.42
C LYS A 291 -10.46 21.47 -19.96
N LYS A 292 -11.72 21.25 -19.54
CA LYS A 292 -12.06 20.82 -18.18
C LYS A 292 -11.44 19.46 -17.85
N LEU A 293 -11.45 18.50 -18.77
CA LEU A 293 -10.83 17.18 -18.58
C LEU A 293 -9.30 17.29 -18.46
N ALA A 294 -8.66 18.11 -19.30
CA ALA A 294 -7.21 18.36 -19.23
C ALA A 294 -6.81 19.09 -17.92
N GLU A 295 -7.62 20.04 -17.45
CA GLU A 295 -7.44 20.70 -16.15
C GLU A 295 -7.61 19.72 -14.98
N ALA A 296 -8.56 18.78 -15.08
CA ALA A 296 -8.74 17.72 -14.08
C ALA A 296 -7.52 16.80 -14.03
N LEU A 297 -6.99 16.37 -15.19
CA LEU A 297 -5.76 15.57 -15.26
C LEU A 297 -4.56 16.33 -14.67
N LYS A 298 -4.36 17.59 -15.08
CA LYS A 298 -3.33 18.47 -14.52
C LYS A 298 -3.39 18.54 -12.99
N THR A 299 -4.59 18.74 -12.45
CA THR A 299 -4.84 18.86 -11.01
C THR A 299 -4.60 17.55 -10.28
N ALA A 300 -5.04 16.42 -10.84
CA ALA A 300 -4.84 15.09 -10.26
C ALA A 300 -3.35 14.72 -10.15
N VAL A 301 -2.56 15.05 -11.18
CA VAL A 301 -1.11 14.86 -11.16
C VAL A 301 -0.46 15.81 -10.15
N GLY A 302 -0.97 17.04 -10.04
CA GLY A 302 -0.54 18.07 -9.07
C GLY A 302 0.52 19.00 -9.64
N ALA A 303 0.43 20.30 -9.33
CA ALA A 303 1.31 21.32 -9.91
C ALA A 303 2.72 21.37 -9.31
N SER A 304 2.91 20.73 -8.16
CA SER A 304 4.16 20.79 -7.43
C SER A 304 4.38 19.52 -6.61
N VAL A 305 5.55 19.47 -5.97
CA VAL A 305 5.94 18.43 -5.02
C VAL A 305 5.10 18.40 -3.73
N ALA A 306 4.11 19.28 -3.58
CA ALA A 306 3.22 19.35 -2.42
C ALA A 306 1.79 18.85 -2.68
N GLU A 307 1.39 18.64 -3.94
CA GLU A 307 -0.01 18.39 -4.32
C GLU A 307 -0.14 17.17 -5.25
N GLY A 308 -1.34 16.58 -5.28
CA GLY A 308 -1.67 15.49 -6.19
C GLY A 308 -0.74 14.27 -6.07
N LEU A 309 -0.56 13.56 -7.19
CA LEU A 309 0.35 12.42 -7.28
C LEU A 309 1.81 12.82 -7.01
N GLN A 310 2.28 13.96 -7.53
CA GLN A 310 3.64 14.45 -7.27
C GLN A 310 3.90 14.68 -5.78
N GLY A 311 2.93 15.22 -5.05
CA GLY A 311 2.96 15.39 -3.60
C GLY A 311 3.09 14.07 -2.85
N ALA A 312 2.20 13.12 -3.16
CA ALA A 312 2.21 11.80 -2.53
C ALA A 312 3.54 11.05 -2.75
N LEU A 313 4.08 11.10 -3.97
CA LEU A 313 5.37 10.48 -4.32
C LEU A 313 6.52 11.09 -3.49
N ASN A 314 6.56 12.41 -3.33
CA ASN A 314 7.60 13.06 -2.52
C ASN A 314 7.48 12.74 -1.03
N GLN A 315 6.25 12.62 -0.51
CA GLN A 315 6.03 12.18 0.86
C GLN A 315 6.49 10.74 1.07
N LEU A 316 6.22 9.85 0.11
CA LEU A 316 6.71 8.47 0.13
C LEU A 316 8.24 8.40 0.08
N LYS A 317 8.87 9.16 -0.82
CA LYS A 317 10.33 9.28 -0.90
C LYS A 317 10.94 9.73 0.44
N SER A 318 10.29 10.67 1.11
CA SER A 318 10.75 11.24 2.38
C SER A 318 10.40 10.39 3.60
N ALA A 319 9.61 9.33 3.44
CA ALA A 319 9.21 8.45 4.54
C ALA A 319 10.42 7.68 5.07
N THR A 320 10.76 7.84 6.35
CA THR A 320 12.02 7.32 6.92
C THR A 320 11.93 5.92 7.53
N ASN A 321 10.74 5.30 7.56
CA ASN A 321 10.52 3.99 8.18
C ASN A 321 9.32 3.28 7.57
N ASP A 322 9.27 1.97 7.74
CA ASP A 322 8.29 1.05 7.16
C ASP A 322 6.83 1.49 7.37
N ALA A 323 6.45 1.99 8.54
CA ALA A 323 5.08 2.43 8.81
C ALA A 323 4.67 3.63 7.94
N LEU A 324 5.53 4.65 7.89
CA LEU A 324 5.33 5.82 7.03
C LEU A 324 5.42 5.44 5.55
N ILE A 325 6.31 4.52 5.21
CA ILE A 325 6.47 4.03 3.84
C ILE A 325 5.15 3.42 3.36
N VAL A 326 4.54 2.50 4.14
CA VAL A 326 3.21 1.95 3.85
C VAL A 326 2.15 3.03 3.71
N GLU A 327 2.07 3.91 4.71
CA GLU A 327 1.10 5.00 4.72
C GLU A 327 1.15 5.83 3.44
N LYS A 328 2.36 6.26 3.07
CA LYS A 328 2.57 7.13 1.92
C LYS A 328 2.45 6.38 0.59
N ALA A 329 2.76 5.09 0.55
CA ALA A 329 2.47 4.27 -0.62
C ALA A 329 0.97 4.12 -0.88
N LEU A 330 0.15 3.96 0.16
CA LEU A 330 -1.31 3.94 0.02
C LEU A 330 -1.85 5.29 -0.49
N GLU A 331 -1.28 6.41 -0.04
CA GLU A 331 -1.60 7.73 -0.60
C GLU A 331 -1.22 7.83 -2.08
N VAL A 332 -0.04 7.32 -2.47
CA VAL A 332 0.37 7.25 -3.89
C VAL A 332 -0.62 6.44 -4.72
N ILE A 333 -1.04 5.26 -4.26
CA ILE A 333 -2.04 4.42 -4.95
C ILE A 333 -3.35 5.19 -5.14
N LYS A 334 -3.85 5.85 -4.09
CA LYS A 334 -5.06 6.67 -4.16
C LYS A 334 -4.94 7.77 -5.23
N HIS A 335 -3.83 8.52 -5.23
CA HIS A 335 -3.62 9.59 -6.21
C HIS A 335 -3.40 9.07 -7.63
N TYR A 336 -2.74 7.92 -7.78
CA TYR A 336 -2.59 7.26 -9.07
C TYR A 336 -3.95 6.88 -9.66
N GLY A 337 -4.89 6.36 -8.85
CA GLY A 337 -6.26 6.10 -9.29
C GLY A 337 -6.95 7.34 -9.87
N LEU A 338 -6.83 8.49 -9.20
CA LEU A 338 -7.38 9.77 -9.70
C LEU A 338 -6.74 10.21 -11.02
N VAL A 339 -5.42 10.04 -11.16
CA VAL A 339 -4.70 10.35 -12.41
C VAL A 339 -5.15 9.44 -13.53
N LYS A 340 -5.28 8.13 -13.26
CA LYS A 340 -5.74 7.14 -14.24
C LYS A 340 -7.15 7.49 -14.74
N ASP A 341 -8.09 7.75 -13.84
CA ASP A 341 -9.47 8.10 -14.21
C ASP A 341 -9.52 9.38 -15.07
N ALA A 342 -8.75 10.41 -14.69
CA ALA A 342 -8.68 11.65 -15.46
C ALA A 342 -8.01 11.46 -16.83
N TYR A 343 -6.97 10.64 -16.91
CA TYR A 343 -6.29 10.30 -18.16
C TYR A 343 -7.21 9.52 -19.10
N ASP A 344 -7.91 8.50 -18.59
CA ASP A 344 -8.87 7.70 -19.35
C ASP A 344 -9.99 8.59 -19.92
N ALA A 345 -10.47 9.58 -19.15
CA ALA A 345 -11.46 10.55 -19.63
C ALA A 345 -10.91 11.43 -20.77
N VAL A 346 -9.66 11.90 -20.69
CA VAL A 346 -9.00 12.63 -21.78
C VAL A 346 -8.83 11.75 -23.02
N LYS A 347 -8.42 10.48 -22.87
CA LYS A 347 -8.26 9.51 -23.97
C LYS A 347 -9.59 9.15 -24.64
N ALA A 348 -10.65 8.98 -23.85
CA ALA A 348 -11.99 8.76 -24.39
C ALA A 348 -12.42 9.93 -25.27
N LYS A 349 -12.13 11.17 -24.86
CA LYS A 349 -12.41 12.36 -25.65
C LYS A 349 -11.52 12.48 -26.89
N GLU A 350 -10.23 12.16 -26.79
CA GLU A 350 -9.31 12.09 -27.94
C GLU A 350 -9.88 11.22 -29.07
N THR A 351 -10.43 10.06 -28.70
CA THR A 351 -11.02 9.11 -29.65
C THR A 351 -12.24 9.71 -30.37
N GLN A 352 -13.10 10.41 -29.63
CA GLN A 352 -14.23 11.14 -30.22
C GLN A 352 -13.77 12.23 -31.19
N TYR A 353 -12.74 13.01 -30.81
CA TYR A 353 -12.18 14.06 -31.65
C TYR A 353 -11.50 13.53 -32.92
N THR A 354 -10.66 12.51 -32.81
CA THR A 354 -10.00 11.90 -33.98
C THR A 354 -11.00 11.24 -34.93
N THR A 355 -12.14 10.76 -34.42
CA THR A 355 -13.23 10.25 -35.25
C THR A 355 -13.96 11.38 -35.98
N ALA A 356 -14.26 12.49 -35.29
CA ALA A 356 -14.88 13.67 -35.90
C ALA A 356 -13.99 14.29 -36.99
N LEU A 357 -12.68 14.34 -36.76
CA LEU A 357 -11.68 14.83 -37.71
C LEU A 357 -11.60 14.03 -39.02
N LYS A 358 -11.94 12.73 -38.99
CA LYS A 358 -11.92 11.87 -40.18
C LYS A 358 -13.16 12.02 -41.06
N GLY A 359 -14.15 12.80 -40.65
CA GLY A 359 -15.32 13.22 -41.42
C GLY A 359 -16.10 12.09 -42.10
N THR A 360 -17.24 11.69 -41.53
CA THR A 360 -18.28 10.99 -42.32
C THR A 360 -19.07 12.03 -43.13
N GLY A 361 -18.73 12.19 -44.42
CA GLY A 361 -19.57 12.94 -45.37
C GLY A 361 -19.03 14.28 -45.89
N GLY A 362 -17.72 14.53 -45.87
CA GLY A 362 -17.10 15.60 -46.67
C GLY A 362 -17.17 17.03 -46.10
N LYS A 363 -17.53 17.21 -44.83
CA LYS A 363 -17.26 18.46 -44.10
C LYS A 363 -16.01 18.26 -43.26
N ASP A 364 -14.90 18.71 -43.80
CA ASP A 364 -13.60 18.66 -43.16
C ASP A 364 -13.60 19.65 -41.97
N GLU A 365 -13.63 19.14 -40.73
CA GLU A 365 -13.49 19.96 -39.53
C GLU A 365 -12.02 20.07 -39.07
N THR A 366 -11.05 19.66 -39.89
CA THR A 366 -9.61 19.75 -39.56
C THR A 366 -9.19 21.13 -39.09
N ASP A 367 -9.67 22.19 -39.73
CA ASP A 367 -9.39 23.58 -39.37
C ASP A 367 -9.83 23.96 -37.94
N LYS A 368 -10.80 23.25 -37.35
CA LYS A 368 -11.27 23.53 -35.97
C LYS A 368 -10.36 22.93 -34.90
N TYR A 369 -9.55 21.93 -35.24
CA TYR A 369 -8.83 21.10 -34.25
C TYR A 369 -7.35 20.84 -34.57
N THR A 370 -6.80 21.39 -35.66
CA THR A 370 -5.36 21.38 -35.94
C THR A 370 -4.53 21.86 -34.75
N ASP A 371 -5.02 22.89 -34.05
CA ASP A 371 -4.37 23.49 -32.87
C ASP A 371 -4.34 22.59 -31.62
N VAL A 372 -5.14 21.53 -31.58
CA VAL A 372 -5.26 20.62 -30.41
C VAL A 372 -4.56 19.28 -30.66
N THR A 373 -4.38 18.91 -31.94
CA THR A 373 -3.80 17.63 -32.36
C THR A 373 -2.36 17.45 -31.83
N SER A 374 -1.56 18.53 -31.82
CA SER A 374 -0.21 18.52 -31.25
C SER A 374 -0.19 18.27 -29.73
N GLY A 375 -1.19 18.78 -29.00
CA GLY A 375 -1.35 18.55 -27.56
C GLY A 375 -1.68 17.10 -27.21
N PHE A 376 -2.50 16.43 -28.03
CA PHE A 376 -2.80 15.00 -27.86
C PHE A 376 -1.62 14.10 -28.20
N LEU A 377 -0.90 14.37 -29.29
CA LEU A 377 0.31 13.62 -29.65
C LEU A 377 1.36 13.66 -28.53
N ALA A 378 1.46 14.76 -27.78
CA ALA A 378 2.35 14.84 -26.63
C ALA A 378 1.98 13.83 -25.52
N LEU A 379 0.70 13.51 -25.34
CA LEU A 379 0.23 12.57 -24.32
C LEU A 379 0.50 11.09 -24.68
N GLN A 380 0.51 10.72 -25.96
CA GLN A 380 0.65 9.32 -26.41
C GLN A 380 2.00 8.68 -26.04
N PHE A 381 3.04 9.47 -25.75
CA PHE A 381 4.37 8.98 -25.39
C PHE A 381 4.62 8.81 -23.88
N CYS A 382 3.60 8.97 -23.03
CA CYS A 382 3.68 8.65 -21.61
C CYS A 382 2.64 7.58 -21.26
N PRO A 383 2.98 6.28 -21.32
CA PRO A 383 2.14 5.30 -20.64
C PRO A 383 2.09 5.65 -19.14
N PRO A 384 0.90 5.61 -18.51
CA PRO A 384 0.71 5.93 -17.10
C PRO A 384 1.54 5.03 -16.17
#